data_AF-A0A256W838-F1
#
_entry.id   AF-A0A256W838-F1
#
_cell.length_a   1.000
_cell.length_b   1.000
_cell.length_c   1.000
_cell.angle_alpha   90.00
_cell.angle_beta   90.00
_cell.angle_gamma   90.00
#
_symmetry.space_group_name_H-M   'P 1'
#
loop_
_entity.id
_entity.type
_entity.pdbx_description
1 polymer ?
#
loop_
_entity_poly.entity_id
_entity_poly.type
_entity_poly.pdbx_seq_one_letter_code
_entity_poly.pdbx_strand_id
1 'polypeptide(L)'
;MRKISTLLLLAVLLVSGISLSAAGSKTITDQLNKKIEVSTDNEMIRINITLSEKFDSQALIQQVESIRQTDRREYVISVLKDFTSLSQEGIIAQLNDFQRSNTVEKVTTYWIANVINCYATSSAIEELSKRSDIASIDYDEYRVLLDPRENENGHFEPGNTDNREITWNVIKINATAVWA
;
A
#
# COMPACT_ATOMS: atom_id res chain seq x y z
N MET A 1 13.74 -20.07 63.72
CA MET A 1 13.43 -20.74 62.43
C MET A 1 12.00 -20.43 61.96
N ARG A 2 11.68 -19.15 61.70
CA ARG A 2 10.32 -18.73 61.34
C ARG A 2 10.28 -17.40 60.58
N LYS A 3 11.30 -17.12 59.76
CA LYS A 3 11.38 -15.90 58.91
C LYS A 3 12.08 -16.13 57.56
N ILE A 4 12.37 -17.39 57.20
CA ILE A 4 13.08 -17.73 55.96
C ILE A 4 12.11 -18.21 54.86
N SER A 5 10.95 -18.78 55.22
CA SER A 5 9.93 -19.18 54.23
C SER A 5 9.17 -18.03 53.56
N THR A 6 9.16 -16.83 54.14
CA THR A 6 8.46 -15.68 53.54
C THR A 6 9.30 -14.92 52.51
N LEU A 7 10.62 -15.10 52.49
CA LEU A 7 11.48 -14.49 51.47
C LEU A 7 11.57 -15.32 50.18
N LEU A 8 11.22 -16.61 50.24
CA LEU A 8 11.21 -17.48 49.06
C LEU A 8 9.90 -17.40 48.25
N LEU A 9 8.81 -16.89 48.85
CA LEU A 9 7.52 -16.73 48.16
C LEU A 9 7.41 -15.42 47.36
N LEU A 10 8.28 -14.44 47.62
CA LEU A 10 8.29 -13.16 46.89
C LEU A 10 9.18 -13.20 45.64
N ALA A 11 10.10 -14.17 45.53
CA ALA A 11 10.97 -14.35 44.36
C ALA A 11 10.33 -15.19 43.24
N VAL A 12 9.26 -15.93 43.52
CA VAL A 12 8.56 -16.79 42.53
C VAL A 12 7.45 -16.04 41.78
N LEU A 13 7.06 -14.84 42.23
CA LEU A 13 6.01 -14.03 41.60
C LEU A 13 6.52 -13.08 40.50
N LEU A 14 7.81 -13.12 40.16
CA LEU A 14 8.40 -12.35 39.06
C LEU A 14 8.52 -13.14 37.74
N VAL A 15 8.02 -14.38 37.69
CA VAL A 15 8.09 -15.27 36.51
C VAL A 15 6.72 -15.49 35.84
N SER A 16 5.68 -14.75 36.22
CA SER A 16 4.50 -14.63 35.38
C SER A 16 4.84 -13.69 34.21
N GLY A 17 5.50 -14.25 33.20
CA GLY A 17 5.61 -13.67 31.88
C GLY A 17 4.21 -13.41 31.37
N ILE A 18 3.77 -12.16 31.53
CA ILE A 18 2.62 -11.64 30.82
C ILE A 18 3.06 -11.67 29.36
N SER A 19 2.68 -12.73 28.65
CA SER A 19 2.60 -12.70 27.20
C SER A 19 1.60 -11.60 26.88
N LEU A 20 2.13 -10.39 26.72
CA LEU A 20 1.42 -9.31 26.05
C LEU A 20 1.22 -9.86 24.64
N SER A 21 0.08 -10.50 24.42
CA SER A 21 -0.45 -10.71 23.08
C SER A 21 -0.60 -9.30 22.54
N ALA A 22 0.41 -8.85 21.81
CA ALA A 22 0.29 -7.69 20.97
C ALA A 22 -0.97 -7.97 20.15
N ALA A 23 -2.03 -7.21 20.41
CA ALA A 23 -3.14 -7.10 19.49
C ALA A 23 -2.55 -6.43 18.25
N GLY A 24 -1.84 -7.24 17.46
CA GLY A 24 -1.14 -6.80 16.28
C GLY A 24 -2.19 -6.29 15.33
N SER A 25 -2.04 -5.04 14.92
CA SER A 25 -2.60 -4.60 13.66
C SER A 25 -2.30 -5.68 12.64
N LYS A 26 -3.31 -6.29 12.02
CA LYS A 26 -3.10 -7.33 11.02
C LYS A 26 -2.34 -6.68 9.85
N THR A 27 -1.06 -7.01 9.71
CA THR A 27 -0.24 -6.58 8.57
C THR A 27 -0.86 -7.04 7.25
N ILE A 28 -1.49 -8.21 7.21
CA ILE A 28 -2.21 -8.72 6.03
C ILE A 28 -3.69 -8.31 6.13
N THR A 29 -4.21 -7.62 5.13
CA THR A 29 -5.62 -7.21 5.15
C THR A 29 -6.59 -8.36 4.94
N ASP A 30 -7.82 -8.20 5.42
CA ASP A 30 -8.82 -9.28 5.37
C ASP A 30 -9.18 -9.68 3.93
N GLN A 31 -9.13 -8.76 2.97
CA GLN A 31 -9.32 -9.09 1.55
C GLN A 31 -8.19 -10.00 1.04
N LEU A 32 -6.94 -9.72 1.42
CA LEU A 32 -5.81 -10.56 1.04
C LEU A 32 -5.85 -11.92 1.73
N ASN A 33 -6.22 -11.98 3.01
CA ASN A 33 -6.40 -13.26 3.71
C ASN A 33 -7.43 -14.15 3.01
N LYS A 34 -8.59 -13.60 2.62
CA LYS A 34 -9.60 -14.34 1.85
C LYS A 34 -9.08 -14.84 0.51
N LYS A 35 -8.24 -14.04 -0.16
CA LYS A 35 -7.61 -14.44 -1.43
C LYS A 35 -6.62 -15.58 -1.22
N ILE A 36 -5.81 -15.53 -0.16
CA ILE A 36 -4.85 -16.58 0.21
C ILE A 36 -5.58 -17.91 0.52
N GLU A 37 -6.68 -17.87 1.26
CA GLU A 37 -7.47 -19.06 1.64
C GLU A 37 -8.00 -19.86 0.45
N VAL A 38 -8.27 -19.21 -0.68
CA VAL A 38 -8.81 -19.84 -1.90
C VAL A 38 -7.75 -20.06 -2.98
N SER A 39 -6.50 -19.68 -2.71
CA SER A 39 -5.39 -19.77 -3.64
C SER A 39 -4.58 -21.05 -3.44
N THR A 40 -3.97 -21.53 -4.52
CA THR A 40 -3.02 -22.67 -4.42
C THR A 40 -1.67 -22.21 -3.89
N ASP A 41 -0.89 -23.10 -3.26
CA ASP A 41 0.38 -22.77 -2.61
C ASP A 41 1.39 -22.01 -3.50
N ASN A 42 1.38 -22.28 -4.82
CA ASN A 42 2.28 -21.68 -5.80
C ASN A 42 1.61 -20.58 -6.65
N GLU A 43 0.38 -20.19 -6.32
CA GLU A 43 -0.30 -19.12 -7.05
C GLU A 43 0.38 -17.78 -6.76
N MET A 44 0.67 -17.04 -7.82
CA MET A 44 1.21 -15.69 -7.74
C MET A 44 0.10 -14.68 -7.53
N ILE A 45 -0.03 -14.18 -6.29
CA ILE A 45 -1.03 -13.18 -5.90
C ILE A 45 -0.41 -11.79 -6.03
N ARG A 46 -1.10 -10.88 -6.72
CA ARG A 46 -0.66 -9.49 -6.86
C ARG A 46 -0.95 -8.72 -5.57
N ILE A 47 0.07 -8.10 -4.99
CA ILE A 47 -0.01 -7.41 -3.70
C ILE A 47 0.59 -6.01 -3.75
N ASN A 48 0.10 -5.14 -2.87
CA ASN A 48 0.71 -3.86 -2.53
C ASN A 48 1.26 -3.94 -1.10
N ILE A 49 2.55 -3.66 -0.94
CA ILE A 49 3.25 -3.61 0.35
C ILE A 49 3.43 -2.15 0.71
N THR A 50 2.75 -1.71 1.77
CA THR A 50 2.83 -0.35 2.29
C THR A 50 3.81 -0.33 3.46
N LEU A 51 4.84 0.51 3.36
CA LEU A 51 5.83 0.64 4.42
C LEU A 51 5.30 1.46 5.60
N SER A 52 5.78 1.12 6.80
CA SER A 52 5.48 1.82 8.06
C SER A 52 6.02 3.24 8.09
N GLU A 53 7.19 3.45 7.51
CA GLU A 53 7.80 4.77 7.43
C GLU A 53 7.06 5.65 6.42
N LYS A 54 6.64 6.83 6.87
CA LYS A 54 5.94 7.84 6.06
C LYS A 54 6.77 9.09 5.97
N PHE A 55 6.81 9.67 4.76
CA PHE A 55 7.45 10.95 4.56
C PHE A 55 6.60 12.07 5.17
N ASP A 56 7.24 13.01 5.89
CA ASP A 56 6.58 14.18 6.45
C ASP A 56 6.27 15.21 5.35
N SER A 57 5.06 15.09 4.78
CA SER A 57 4.60 15.99 3.73
C SER A 57 4.45 17.43 4.20
N GLN A 58 4.14 17.66 5.49
CA GLN A 58 3.96 19.00 6.02
C GLN A 58 5.30 19.74 6.12
N ALA A 59 6.35 19.05 6.56
CA ALA A 59 7.71 19.58 6.56
C ALA A 59 8.19 19.93 5.14
N LEU A 60 7.91 19.08 4.15
CA LEU A 60 8.28 19.37 2.76
C LEU A 60 7.52 20.54 2.17
N ILE A 61 6.22 20.66 2.44
CA ILE A 61 5.43 21.82 2.01
C ILE A 61 6.08 23.12 2.50
N GLN A 62 6.48 23.17 3.78
CA GLN A 62 7.15 24.32 4.37
C GLN A 62 8.52 24.60 3.73
N GLN A 63 9.31 23.56 3.44
CA GLN A 63 10.62 23.71 2.80
C GLN A 63 10.51 24.33 1.40
N VAL A 64 9.50 23.95 0.62
CA VAL A 64 9.37 24.39 -0.77
C VAL A 64 8.74 25.77 -0.94
N GLU A 65 8.24 26.40 0.13
CA GLU A 65 7.65 27.75 0.08
C GLU A 65 8.62 28.79 -0.49
N SER A 66 9.90 28.69 -0.12
CA SER A 66 10.96 29.60 -0.54
C SER A 66 11.53 29.29 -1.94
N ILE A 67 11.24 28.11 -2.48
CA ILE A 67 11.75 27.67 -3.78
C ILE A 67 10.94 28.32 -4.90
N ARG A 68 11.59 28.67 -6.01
CA ARG A 68 10.91 29.20 -7.21
C ARG A 68 9.94 28.15 -7.77
N GLN A 69 8.77 28.58 -8.23
CA GLN A 69 7.72 27.68 -8.72
C GLN A 69 8.21 26.67 -9.78
N THR A 70 9.11 27.10 -10.67
CA THR A 70 9.69 26.25 -11.73
C THR A 70 10.51 25.09 -11.18
N ASP A 71 11.17 25.28 -10.04
CA ASP A 71 12.18 24.36 -9.51
C ASP A 71 11.57 23.45 -8.42
N ARG A 72 10.41 23.84 -7.85
CA ARG A 72 9.69 23.11 -6.79
C ARG A 72 9.41 21.66 -7.18
N ARG A 73 8.95 21.42 -8.40
CA ARG A 73 8.56 20.07 -8.84
C ARG A 73 9.75 19.12 -8.83
N GLU A 74 10.88 19.55 -9.37
CA GLU A 74 12.08 18.72 -9.46
C GLU A 74 12.64 18.42 -8.07
N TYR A 75 12.67 19.42 -7.19
CA TYR A 75 13.07 19.26 -5.80
C TYR A 75 12.18 18.27 -5.03
N VAL A 76 10.86 18.37 -5.15
CA VAL A 76 9.93 17.42 -4.50
C VAL A 76 10.15 16.00 -5.00
N ILE A 77 10.34 15.83 -6.32
CA ILE A 77 10.60 14.51 -6.91
C ILE A 77 11.89 13.92 -6.37
N SER A 78 12.98 14.69 -6.28
CA SER A 78 14.25 14.17 -5.78
C SER A 78 14.13 13.76 -4.31
N VAL A 79 13.57 14.63 -3.46
CA VAL A 79 13.43 14.36 -2.02
C VAL A 79 12.62 13.09 -1.76
N LEU A 80 11.48 12.92 -2.44
CA LEU A 80 10.64 11.73 -2.24
C LEU A 80 11.31 10.45 -2.77
N LYS A 81 12.05 10.53 -3.88
CA LYS A 81 12.80 9.39 -4.42
C LYS A 81 13.95 8.98 -3.50
N ASP A 82 14.69 9.94 -2.95
CA ASP A 82 15.81 9.67 -2.05
C ASP A 82 15.30 9.02 -0.75
N PHE A 83 14.23 9.60 -0.17
CA PHE A 83 13.57 9.03 1.01
C PHE A 83 13.10 7.59 0.76
N THR A 84 12.36 7.35 -0.31
CA THR A 84 11.80 6.02 -0.56
C THR A 84 12.85 5.00 -0.94
N SER A 85 13.93 5.41 -1.63
CA SER A 85 15.03 4.51 -1.96
C SER A 85 15.73 4.01 -0.69
N LEU A 86 15.94 4.88 0.30
CA LEU A 86 16.49 4.49 1.61
C LEU A 86 15.50 3.63 2.40
N SER A 87 14.24 4.06 2.47
CA SER A 87 13.20 3.36 3.24
C SER A 87 12.91 1.95 2.71
N GLN A 88 12.97 1.75 1.39
CA GLN A 88 12.62 0.48 0.73
C GLN A 88 13.79 -0.50 0.62
N GLU A 89 15.03 -0.06 0.86
CA GLU A 89 16.25 -0.86 0.60
C GLU A 89 16.19 -2.26 1.24
N GLY A 90 15.82 -2.33 2.52
CA GLY A 90 15.77 -3.59 3.27
C GLY A 90 14.69 -4.57 2.77
N ILE A 91 13.55 -4.07 2.31
CA ILE A 91 12.48 -4.91 1.75
C ILE A 91 12.86 -5.36 0.35
N ILE A 92 13.43 -4.48 -0.46
CA ILE A 92 13.90 -4.81 -1.81
C ILE A 92 14.97 -5.90 -1.78
N ALA A 93 15.89 -5.85 -0.82
CA ALA A 93 16.87 -6.92 -0.63
C ALA A 93 16.19 -8.29 -0.40
N GLN A 94 15.19 -8.37 0.47
CA GLN A 94 14.44 -9.61 0.73
C GLN A 94 13.61 -10.05 -0.49
N LEU A 95 12.96 -9.12 -1.19
CA LEU A 95 12.20 -9.44 -2.40
C LEU A 95 13.12 -10.01 -3.49
N ASN A 96 14.34 -9.48 -3.63
CA ASN A 96 15.34 -10.03 -4.55
C ASN A 96 15.73 -11.47 -4.19
N ASP A 97 15.81 -11.80 -2.91
CA ASP A 97 16.03 -13.18 -2.45
C ASP A 97 14.85 -14.09 -2.81
N PHE A 98 13.62 -13.62 -2.63
CA PHE A 98 12.41 -14.36 -3.02
C PHE A 98 12.27 -14.55 -4.54
N GLN A 99 12.75 -13.59 -5.33
CA GLN A 99 12.82 -13.76 -6.79
C GLN A 99 13.76 -14.92 -7.17
N ARG A 100 14.87 -15.12 -6.44
CA ARG A 100 15.79 -16.24 -6.68
C ARG A 100 15.16 -17.60 -6.36
N SER A 101 14.22 -17.65 -5.42
CA SER A 101 13.43 -18.85 -5.10
C SER A 101 12.13 -18.99 -5.91
N ASN A 102 11.86 -18.10 -6.88
CA ASN A 102 10.63 -18.06 -7.66
C ASN A 102 9.34 -17.92 -6.82
N THR A 103 9.43 -17.29 -5.64
CA THR A 103 8.27 -17.03 -4.77
C THR A 103 7.76 -15.59 -4.88
N VAL A 104 8.50 -14.72 -5.59
CA VAL A 104 8.11 -13.36 -5.94
C VAL A 104 8.48 -13.07 -7.40
N GLU A 105 7.67 -12.26 -8.09
CA GLU A 105 8.01 -11.72 -9.41
C GLU A 105 7.48 -10.28 -9.61
N LYS A 106 7.97 -9.61 -10.67
CA LYS A 106 7.50 -8.28 -11.13
C LYS A 106 7.47 -7.20 -10.05
N VAL A 107 8.55 -7.09 -9.27
CA VAL A 107 8.70 -6.06 -8.24
C VAL A 107 8.74 -4.66 -8.87
N THR A 108 7.87 -3.77 -8.40
CA THR A 108 7.76 -2.37 -8.83
C THR A 108 7.70 -1.46 -7.61
N THR A 109 8.57 -0.46 -7.55
CA THR A 109 8.65 0.51 -6.44
C THR A 109 7.91 1.80 -6.76
N TYR A 110 7.11 2.30 -5.80
CA TYR A 110 6.43 3.59 -5.88
C TYR A 110 6.92 4.55 -4.81
N TRP A 111 7.47 5.68 -5.27
CA TRP A 111 8.11 6.69 -4.41
C TRP A 111 7.13 7.70 -3.79
N ILE A 112 5.94 7.89 -4.37
CA ILE A 112 4.98 8.89 -3.86
C ILE A 112 4.40 8.45 -2.51
N ALA A 113 3.97 7.20 -2.40
CA ALA A 113 3.26 6.68 -1.23
C ALA A 113 4.11 5.75 -0.34
N ASN A 114 5.39 5.56 -0.70
CA ASN A 114 6.27 4.56 -0.11
C ASN A 114 5.65 3.14 -0.13
N VAL A 115 5.35 2.66 -1.34
CA VAL A 115 4.67 1.39 -1.60
C VAL A 115 5.48 0.57 -2.59
N ILE A 116 5.44 -0.76 -2.46
CA ILE A 116 6.01 -1.71 -3.42
C ILE A 116 4.89 -2.63 -3.92
N ASN A 117 4.77 -2.81 -5.23
CA ASN A 117 3.88 -3.82 -5.84
C ASN A 117 4.70 -4.99 -6.34
N CYS A 118 4.19 -6.20 -6.16
CA CYS A 118 4.77 -7.40 -6.74
C CYS A 118 3.70 -8.48 -6.84
N TYR A 119 4.09 -9.58 -7.47
CA TYR A 119 3.39 -10.85 -7.32
C TYR A 119 4.15 -11.71 -6.33
N ALA A 120 3.45 -12.37 -5.43
CA ALA A 120 4.04 -13.20 -4.39
C ALA A 120 3.18 -14.44 -4.12
N THR A 121 3.81 -15.55 -3.75
CA THR A 121 3.12 -16.73 -3.23
C THR A 121 2.59 -16.48 -1.81
N SER A 122 1.61 -17.27 -1.37
CA SER A 122 1.07 -17.21 -0.01
C SER A 122 2.18 -17.31 1.06
N SER A 123 3.15 -18.21 0.86
CA SER A 123 4.29 -18.38 1.76
C SER A 123 5.20 -17.15 1.85
N ALA A 124 5.43 -16.46 0.72
CA ALA A 124 6.21 -15.22 0.71
C ALA A 124 5.46 -14.08 1.39
N ILE A 125 4.13 -13.99 1.20
CA ILE A 125 3.29 -12.99 1.88
C ILE A 125 3.33 -13.16 3.40
N GLU A 126 3.21 -14.40 3.88
CA GLU A 126 3.31 -14.71 5.30
C GLU A 126 4.69 -14.32 5.87
N GLU A 127 5.78 -14.59 5.14
CA GLU A 127 7.11 -14.20 5.58
C GLU A 127 7.31 -12.68 5.60
N LEU A 128 6.81 -11.97 4.58
CA LEU A 128 6.83 -10.51 4.55
C LEU A 128 6.04 -9.92 5.73
N SER A 129 4.90 -10.52 6.10
CA SER A 129 4.05 -10.00 7.18
C SER A 129 4.71 -9.97 8.56
N LYS A 130 5.81 -10.71 8.74
CA LYS A 130 6.58 -10.77 9.99
C LYS A 130 7.50 -9.55 10.16
N ARG A 131 7.72 -8.76 9.10
CA ARG A 131 8.58 -7.58 9.18
C ARG A 131 7.90 -6.45 9.94
N SER A 132 8.68 -5.73 10.75
CA SER A 132 8.20 -4.58 11.52
C SER A 132 8.14 -3.27 10.72
N ASP A 133 8.85 -3.19 9.58
CA ASP A 133 8.89 -2.02 8.70
C ASP A 133 7.79 -2.02 7.63
N ILE A 134 6.93 -3.04 7.62
CA ILE A 134 5.71 -3.11 6.80
C ILE A 134 4.50 -2.73 7.65
N ALA A 135 3.72 -1.76 7.18
CA ALA A 135 2.47 -1.35 7.81
C ALA A 135 1.30 -2.22 7.35
N SER A 136 1.20 -2.48 6.05
CA SER A 136 0.17 -3.34 5.48
C SER A 136 0.62 -4.05 4.20
N ILE A 137 0.01 -5.20 3.95
CA ILE A 137 0.05 -5.94 2.70
C ILE A 137 -1.39 -6.12 2.24
N ASP A 138 -1.67 -5.56 1.07
CA ASP A 138 -2.99 -5.43 0.49
C ASP A 138 -3.12 -6.23 -0.81
N TYR A 139 -4.29 -6.79 -1.05
CA TYR A 139 -4.58 -7.45 -2.31
C TYR A 139 -4.80 -6.41 -3.41
N ASP A 140 -3.99 -6.46 -4.47
CA ASP A 140 -4.14 -5.59 -5.64
C ASP A 140 -5.14 -6.21 -6.62
N GLU A 141 -6.42 -6.16 -6.22
CA GLU A 141 -7.49 -6.80 -6.95
C GLU A 141 -7.87 -6.03 -8.22
N TYR A 142 -8.05 -6.76 -9.31
CA TYR A 142 -8.63 -6.18 -10.50
C TYR A 142 -10.11 -5.88 -10.26
N ARG A 143 -10.52 -4.62 -10.47
CA ARG A 143 -11.92 -4.19 -10.35
C ARG A 143 -12.45 -3.67 -11.68
N VAL A 144 -13.59 -4.19 -12.10
CA VAL A 144 -14.41 -3.58 -13.16
C VAL A 144 -15.27 -2.50 -12.50
N LEU A 145 -14.96 -1.23 -12.73
CA LEU A 145 -15.68 -0.10 -12.12
C LEU A 145 -16.94 0.29 -12.89
N LEU A 146 -16.91 0.11 -14.21
CA LEU A 146 -18.04 0.35 -15.11
C LEU A 146 -18.17 -0.91 -15.96
N ASP A 147 -19.19 -1.71 -15.67
CA ASP A 147 -19.48 -2.88 -16.49
C ASP A 147 -20.37 -2.43 -17.66
N PRO A 148 -19.90 -2.45 -18.91
CA PRO A 148 -20.72 -2.06 -20.06
C PRO A 148 -21.96 -2.95 -20.24
N ARG A 149 -22.02 -4.11 -19.57
CA ARG A 149 -23.20 -4.99 -19.55
C ARG A 149 -24.27 -4.54 -18.56
N GLU A 150 -23.95 -3.71 -17.57
CA GLU A 150 -24.90 -3.24 -16.56
C GLU A 150 -25.86 -2.17 -17.08
N ASN A 151 -25.55 -1.53 -18.21
CA ASN A 151 -26.46 -0.62 -18.87
C ASN A 151 -26.61 -0.98 -20.36
N GLU A 152 -27.40 -2.01 -20.62
CA GLU A 152 -27.84 -2.42 -21.95
C GLU A 152 -28.60 -1.30 -22.72
N ASN A 153 -29.13 -0.31 -21.99
CA ASN A 153 -29.77 0.89 -22.54
C ASN A 153 -28.84 2.12 -22.60
N GLY A 154 -27.55 1.92 -22.35
CA GLY A 154 -26.53 2.97 -22.46
C GLY A 154 -26.39 3.39 -23.91
N HIS A 155 -27.07 4.47 -24.29
CA HIS A 155 -26.96 5.05 -25.63
C HIS A 155 -25.53 5.57 -25.85
N PHE A 156 -24.70 4.75 -26.49
CA PHE A 156 -23.48 5.20 -27.12
C PHE A 156 -23.84 5.78 -28.49
N GLU A 157 -23.83 7.10 -28.60
CA GLU A 157 -23.87 7.77 -29.90
C GLU A 157 -22.44 8.10 -30.32
N PRO A 158 -21.94 7.55 -31.45
CA PRO A 158 -20.64 7.92 -31.98
C PRO A 158 -20.62 9.43 -32.24
N GLY A 159 -19.64 10.13 -31.67
CA GLY A 159 -19.48 11.56 -31.91
C GLY A 159 -19.25 11.84 -33.40
N ASN A 160 -20.00 12.76 -33.98
CA ASN A 160 -19.77 13.24 -35.34
C ASN A 160 -18.64 14.29 -35.32
N THR A 161 -17.47 13.95 -35.85
CA THR A 161 -16.29 14.84 -35.88
C THR A 161 -16.45 16.08 -36.75
N ASP A 162 -17.41 16.08 -37.68
CA ASP A 162 -17.71 17.22 -38.54
C ASP A 162 -18.74 18.17 -37.91
N ASN A 163 -19.30 17.81 -36.77
CA ASN A 163 -20.29 18.59 -36.03
C ASN A 163 -19.70 19.07 -34.69
N ARG A 164 -19.82 20.37 -34.40
CA ARG A 164 -19.43 20.95 -33.10
C ARG A 164 -20.58 20.99 -32.10
N GLU A 165 -21.60 20.16 -32.30
CA GLU A 165 -22.75 20.09 -31.41
C GLU A 165 -22.31 19.70 -30.00
N ILE A 166 -22.73 20.50 -29.04
CA ILE A 166 -22.45 20.26 -27.63
C ILE A 166 -23.46 19.22 -27.17
N THR A 167 -22.97 18.06 -26.74
CA THR A 167 -23.84 16.95 -26.32
C THR A 167 -24.73 17.38 -25.16
N TRP A 168 -25.96 16.86 -25.13
CA TRP A 168 -27.00 17.28 -24.18
C TRP A 168 -26.55 17.19 -22.71
N ASN A 169 -25.71 16.21 -22.37
CA ASN A 169 -25.19 16.01 -21.01
C ASN A 169 -24.21 17.11 -20.60
N VAL A 170 -23.44 17.67 -21.55
CA VAL A 170 -22.54 18.82 -21.34
C VAL A 170 -23.35 20.10 -21.12
N ILE A 171 -24.46 20.27 -21.86
CA ILE A 171 -25.42 21.36 -21.63
C ILE A 171 -26.10 21.22 -20.27
N LYS A 172 -26.53 20.01 -19.89
CA LYS A 172 -27.23 19.74 -18.62
C LYS A 172 -26.40 20.10 -17.39
N ILE A 173 -25.08 19.92 -17.44
CA ILE A 173 -24.19 20.34 -16.35
C ILE A 173 -23.74 21.82 -16.46
N ASN A 174 -24.29 22.56 -17.42
CA ASN A 174 -23.99 23.96 -17.70
C ASN A 174 -22.48 24.23 -17.90
N ALA A 175 -21.75 23.26 -18.47
CA ALA A 175 -20.30 23.40 -18.65
C ALA A 175 -19.92 24.54 -19.60
N THR A 176 -20.81 24.89 -20.52
CA THR A 176 -20.59 25.94 -21.52
C THR A 176 -20.43 27.33 -20.90
N ALA A 177 -20.96 27.57 -19.70
CA ALA A 177 -20.90 28.86 -19.03
C ALA A 177 -19.50 29.21 -18.50
N VAL A 178 -18.56 28.27 -18.47
CA VAL A 178 -17.20 28.46 -17.92
C VAL A 178 -16.08 28.35 -18.96
N TRP A 179 -16.43 28.39 -20.25
CA TRP A 179 -15.44 28.32 -21.35
C TRP A 179 -14.95 29.68 -21.85
N ALA A 180 -15.57 30.78 -21.39
CA ALA A 180 -15.21 32.15 -21.74
C ALA A 180 -14.02 32.67 -20.93
#